data_AF-A0A0N4Z636-F1
#
_entry.id   AF-A0A0N4Z636-F1
#
_cell.length_a   1.000
_cell.length_b   1.000
_cell.length_c   1.000
_cell.angle_alpha   90.00
_cell.angle_beta   90.00
_cell.angle_gamma   90.00
#
_symmetry.space_group_name_H-M   'P 1'
#
loop_
_entity.id
_entity.type
_entity.pdbx_description
1 polymer ?
#
loop_
_entity_poly.entity_id
_entity_poly.type
_entity_poly.pdbx_seq_one_letter_code
_entity_poly.pdbx_strand_id
1 'polypeptide(L)'
;MLEGWDDSEKLLNLILNKVNGKKIPEMILCKRINESICSVSGGSSQFTVTVFNSHHEERSIFVRVPINQNSVKVLDDSGTVVQNQILETFKTPQLKNSEKFEVIFEVKFKGIGFITYFVTSDKRKKNYIMKKKSNEDNSMLENDQIKLMFNEKGLIQNITIKKLNETFPFKQEYSYYIGCGKDQFQPTGAYIFSPLNNTTVPFTLPINSTTILGPIINETRQQISPWVSQVVRLYKNSSFVEVQWTVGPIPKEQINPIAKELIIRYTTTIQNDGQFITDSNGRQTMCRKTNYAPDYIYNNTDPIAANYYPITNKVSISDNTNLLSILVDRAQGIGALKNGEIEIMLHRRAFQDDYEGVEEPLDELGEDGKGLIVRGIHRVYIGRKNEMTTQVRDDSVSFFKEPIIMFSNITNTSVDDYKKNFKTSYKFLEPLLPKGINLLSIESLNPTSSEWLVRLEQIYEGNEMGVKSQPIKVNFDSIFYGFKIERIIETDIQGITEKREFIKDRMLKDNKIYNNKGRRIIRKLNEEISILPMQIRTFKVYLNE
;
A
#
# COMPACT_ATOMS: atom_id res chain seq x y z
N MET A 1 18.41 6.30 3.30
CA MET A 1 17.14 6.25 2.53
C MET A 1 17.07 7.32 1.44
N LEU A 2 17.26 8.61 1.75
CA LEU A 2 17.21 9.67 0.72
C LEU A 2 18.24 9.46 -0.40
N GLU A 3 19.46 9.07 -0.07
CA GLU A 3 20.49 8.70 -1.06
C GLU A 3 20.03 7.54 -1.97
N GLY A 4 19.35 6.54 -1.40
CA GLY A 4 18.78 5.43 -2.18
C GLY A 4 17.67 5.88 -3.16
N TRP A 5 16.90 6.91 -2.81
CA TRP A 5 15.98 7.55 -3.75
C TRP A 5 16.73 8.25 -4.89
N ASP A 6 17.81 8.96 -4.59
CA ASP A 6 18.64 9.65 -5.60
C ASP A 6 19.32 8.66 -6.54
N ASP A 7 19.81 7.53 -6.02
CA ASP A 7 20.40 6.47 -6.84
C ASP A 7 19.34 5.75 -7.69
N SER A 8 18.12 5.57 -7.15
CA SER A 8 16.99 5.02 -7.91
C SER A 8 16.59 5.94 -9.05
N GLU A 9 16.55 7.26 -8.84
CA GLU A 9 16.27 8.25 -9.89
C GLU A 9 17.29 8.16 -11.03
N LYS A 10 18.59 8.08 -10.69
CA LYS A 10 19.67 7.90 -11.68
C LYS A 10 19.48 6.60 -12.47
N LEU A 11 19.20 5.49 -11.77
CA LEU A 11 19.01 4.18 -12.40
C LEU A 11 17.80 4.18 -13.35
N LEU A 12 16.67 4.75 -12.95
CA LEU A 12 15.48 4.83 -13.80
C LEU A 12 15.73 5.68 -15.06
N ASN A 13 16.46 6.79 -14.93
CA ASN A 13 16.90 7.57 -16.11
C ASN A 13 17.83 6.75 -17.02
N LEU A 14 18.76 5.98 -16.47
CA LEU A 14 19.64 5.10 -17.25
C LEU A 14 18.85 4.04 -18.01
N ILE A 15 17.84 3.43 -17.38
CA ILE A 15 16.93 2.47 -18.03
C ILE A 15 16.21 3.12 -19.21
N LEU A 16 15.63 4.32 -19.02
CA LEU A 16 14.94 5.04 -20.09
C LEU A 16 15.88 5.39 -21.25
N ASN A 17 17.10 5.86 -20.95
CA ASN A 17 18.11 6.16 -21.95
C ASN A 17 18.52 4.91 -22.75
N LYS A 18 18.72 3.78 -22.07
CA LYS A 18 19.09 2.49 -22.69
C LYS A 18 17.98 2.00 -23.61
N VAL A 19 16.72 2.02 -23.18
CA VAL A 19 15.55 1.61 -23.98
C VAL A 19 15.38 2.47 -25.24
N ASN A 20 15.72 3.76 -25.14
CA ASN A 20 15.65 4.72 -26.24
C ASN A 20 16.89 4.74 -27.14
N GLY A 21 18.01 4.15 -26.70
CA GLY A 21 19.30 4.23 -27.41
C GLY A 21 19.94 5.62 -27.43
N LYS A 22 19.39 6.59 -26.67
CA LYS A 22 19.88 7.97 -26.58
C LYS A 22 19.38 8.64 -25.30
N LYS A 23 19.99 9.78 -24.95
CA LYS A 23 19.59 10.57 -23.79
C LYS A 23 18.19 11.16 -23.98
N ILE A 24 17.29 10.89 -23.05
CA ILE A 24 15.96 11.48 -22.97
C ILE A 24 15.97 12.77 -22.12
N PRO A 25 14.90 13.59 -22.15
CA PRO A 25 14.70 14.64 -21.15
C PRO A 25 14.75 14.06 -19.74
N GLU A 26 15.49 14.72 -18.85
CA GLU A 26 15.74 14.24 -17.50
C GLU A 26 14.42 14.09 -16.72
N MET A 27 14.26 12.92 -16.10
CA MET A 27 13.09 12.54 -15.32
C MET A 27 13.41 12.67 -13.83
N ILE A 28 12.48 13.23 -13.05
CA ILE A 28 12.64 13.53 -11.63
C ILE A 28 11.58 12.80 -10.81
N LEU A 29 11.98 12.24 -9.67
CA LEU A 29 11.11 11.70 -8.63
C LEU A 29 10.68 12.82 -7.69
N CYS A 30 9.40 13.18 -7.73
CA CYS A 30 8.83 14.13 -6.78
C CYS A 30 8.55 13.45 -5.43
N LYS A 31 9.52 13.52 -4.51
CA LYS A 31 9.50 12.86 -3.19
C LYS A 31 8.34 13.28 -2.27
N ARG A 32 7.72 14.44 -2.54
CA ARG A 32 6.61 15.03 -1.75
C ARG A 32 5.27 15.00 -2.48
N ILE A 33 5.08 14.06 -3.41
CA ILE A 33 3.82 13.93 -4.15
C ILE A 33 2.63 13.63 -3.22
N ASN A 34 2.87 12.90 -2.13
CA ASN A 34 1.88 12.64 -1.08
C ASN A 34 1.49 13.90 -0.29
N GLU A 35 2.26 14.99 -0.36
CA GLU A 35 1.91 16.31 0.17
C GLU A 35 1.33 17.23 -0.92
N SER A 36 1.07 16.66 -2.10
CA SER A 36 0.65 17.39 -3.31
C SER A 36 1.67 18.47 -3.70
N ILE A 37 2.96 18.12 -3.67
CA ILE A 37 4.09 19.00 -4.05
C ILE A 37 4.95 18.30 -5.12
N CYS A 38 5.21 19.00 -6.24
CA CYS A 38 6.14 18.53 -7.26
C CYS A 38 6.65 19.70 -8.11
N SER A 39 7.97 19.93 -8.10
CA SER A 39 8.59 21.07 -8.78
C SER A 39 8.34 21.10 -10.29
N VAL A 40 8.31 19.93 -10.93
CA VAL A 40 8.09 19.80 -12.37
C VAL A 40 6.66 20.13 -12.74
N SER A 41 5.69 19.44 -12.15
CA SER A 41 4.27 19.58 -12.53
C SER A 41 3.62 20.85 -11.97
N GLY A 42 4.11 21.37 -10.84
CA GLY A 42 3.70 22.66 -10.29
C GLY A 42 4.27 23.86 -11.07
N GLY A 43 5.46 23.72 -11.66
CA GLY A 43 6.19 24.79 -12.33
C GLY A 43 6.09 24.84 -13.87
N SER A 44 5.62 23.76 -14.51
CA SER A 44 5.65 23.64 -15.98
C SER A 44 4.25 23.64 -16.60
N SER A 45 4.08 24.27 -17.76
CA SER A 45 2.83 24.25 -18.53
C SER A 45 2.64 22.96 -19.35
N GLN A 46 3.72 22.23 -19.58
CA GLN A 46 3.73 20.96 -20.29
C GLN A 46 4.84 20.06 -19.75
N PHE A 47 4.46 18.85 -19.34
CA PHE A 47 5.36 17.88 -18.73
C PHE A 47 4.91 16.44 -19.03
N THR A 48 5.82 15.50 -18.82
CA THR A 48 5.53 14.06 -18.89
C THR A 48 5.30 13.48 -17.50
N VAL A 49 4.51 12.41 -17.44
CA VAL A 49 4.30 11.57 -16.26
C VAL A 49 4.62 10.14 -16.69
N THR A 50 5.81 9.66 -16.35
CA THR A 50 6.26 8.30 -16.67
C THR A 50 6.05 7.40 -15.47
N VAL A 51 5.29 6.34 -15.66
CA VAL A 51 4.84 5.45 -14.58
C VAL A 51 5.45 4.08 -14.80
N PHE A 52 6.33 3.66 -13.89
CA PHE A 52 7.01 2.37 -13.88
C PHE A 52 6.24 1.36 -13.05
N ASN A 53 5.84 0.26 -13.68
CA ASN A 53 5.08 -0.81 -13.04
C ASN A 53 5.94 -2.06 -12.85
N SER A 54 6.01 -2.55 -11.61
CA SER A 54 6.71 -3.78 -11.21
C SER A 54 5.76 -4.97 -10.98
N HIS A 55 4.46 -4.76 -11.17
CA HIS A 55 3.44 -5.79 -11.07
C HIS A 55 3.14 -6.40 -12.44
N HIS A 56 3.04 -7.71 -12.52
CA HIS A 56 2.97 -8.41 -13.80
C HIS A 56 1.54 -8.47 -14.35
N GLU A 57 0.49 -8.44 -13.53
CA GLU A 57 -0.89 -8.55 -14.03
C GLU A 57 -1.36 -7.28 -14.74
N GLU A 58 -2.36 -7.44 -15.60
CA GLU A 58 -3.07 -6.30 -16.17
C GLU A 58 -3.87 -5.60 -15.06
N ARG A 59 -3.62 -4.31 -14.88
CA ARG A 59 -4.32 -3.52 -13.87
C ARG A 59 -4.49 -2.07 -14.30
N SER A 60 -5.60 -1.49 -13.83
CA SER A 60 -5.85 -0.07 -13.88
C SER A 60 -5.51 0.55 -12.52
N ILE A 61 -4.79 1.65 -12.54
CA ILE A 61 -4.55 2.47 -11.36
C ILE A 61 -4.92 3.92 -11.66
N PHE A 62 -5.08 4.73 -10.62
CA PHE A 62 -5.35 6.14 -10.76
C PHE A 62 -4.16 6.95 -10.27
N VAL A 63 -3.56 7.73 -11.16
CA VAL A 63 -2.44 8.60 -10.85
C VAL A 63 -2.97 9.99 -10.48
N ARG A 64 -2.47 10.55 -9.38
CA ARG A 64 -2.81 11.88 -8.88
C ARG A 64 -1.57 12.78 -8.96
N VAL A 65 -1.64 13.83 -9.76
CA VAL A 65 -0.50 14.73 -10.02
C VAL A 65 -0.82 16.13 -9.53
N PRO A 66 0.02 16.72 -8.65
CA PRO A 66 -0.16 18.09 -8.20
C PRO A 66 0.18 19.09 -9.31
N ILE A 67 -0.66 20.09 -9.53
CA ILE A 67 -0.52 21.11 -10.59
C ILE A 67 -0.99 22.48 -10.09
N ASN A 68 -0.53 23.55 -10.75
CA ASN A 68 -1.00 24.92 -10.47
C ASN A 68 -1.99 25.44 -11.50
N GLN A 69 -2.09 24.78 -12.65
CA GLN A 69 -3.01 25.11 -13.71
C GLN A 69 -4.39 24.57 -13.36
N ASN A 70 -5.41 25.42 -13.47
CA ASN A 70 -6.81 25.04 -13.23
C ASN A 70 -7.45 24.29 -14.41
N SER A 71 -6.72 24.09 -15.51
CA SER A 71 -7.19 23.42 -16.72
C SER A 71 -6.02 22.76 -17.45
N VAL A 72 -6.11 21.45 -17.63
CA VAL A 72 -5.12 20.63 -18.34
C VAL A 72 -5.80 19.59 -19.25
N LYS A 73 -5.08 19.17 -20.28
CA LYS A 73 -5.35 17.95 -21.05
C LYS A 73 -4.31 16.91 -20.67
N VAL A 74 -4.77 15.68 -20.47
CA VAL A 74 -3.91 14.51 -20.32
C VAL A 74 -3.97 13.72 -21.62
N LEU A 75 -2.82 13.36 -22.17
CA LEU A 75 -2.67 12.49 -23.33
C LEU A 75 -1.93 11.22 -22.94
N ASP A 76 -2.33 10.08 -23.49
CA ASP A 76 -1.64 8.80 -23.30
C ASP A 76 -0.34 8.69 -24.12
N ASP A 77 0.30 7.52 -24.06
CA ASP A 77 1.54 7.22 -24.77
C ASP A 77 1.41 7.29 -26.29
N SER A 78 0.18 7.17 -26.82
CA SER A 78 -0.15 7.34 -28.23
C SER A 78 -0.47 8.80 -28.60
N GLY A 79 -0.50 9.73 -27.63
CA GLY A 79 -0.91 11.12 -27.84
C GLY A 79 -2.42 11.30 -27.96
N THR A 80 -3.22 10.32 -27.55
CA THR A 80 -4.69 10.41 -27.53
C THR A 80 -5.14 11.03 -26.22
N VAL A 81 -6.14 11.93 -26.27
CA VAL A 81 -6.68 12.58 -25.06
C VAL A 81 -7.41 11.55 -24.21
N VAL A 82 -7.04 11.46 -22.93
CA VAL A 82 -7.71 10.58 -21.95
C VAL A 82 -8.58 11.38 -20.98
N GLN A 83 -9.59 10.70 -20.44
CA GLN A 83 -10.45 11.27 -19.40
C GLN A 83 -9.59 11.59 -18.15
N ASN A 84 -9.73 12.80 -17.64
CA ASN A 84 -9.10 13.25 -16.42
C ASN A 84 -10.09 14.05 -15.56
N GLN A 85 -9.77 14.18 -14.28
CA GLN A 85 -10.55 14.92 -13.29
C GLN A 85 -9.60 15.85 -12.54
N ILE A 86 -9.93 17.14 -12.45
CA ILE A 86 -9.14 18.12 -11.70
C ILE A 86 -9.88 18.48 -10.43
N LEU A 87 -9.17 18.45 -9.30
CA LEU A 87 -9.69 18.81 -7.99
C LEU A 87 -8.84 19.92 -7.37
N GLU A 88 -9.44 20.80 -6.57
CA GLU A 88 -8.67 21.65 -5.65
C GLU A 88 -7.96 20.76 -4.63
N THR A 89 -6.71 21.06 -4.30
CA THR A 89 -5.98 20.31 -3.28
C THR A 89 -6.64 20.48 -1.91
N PHE A 90 -6.70 19.41 -1.11
CA PHE A 90 -7.26 19.50 0.24
C PHE A 90 -6.29 20.21 1.18
N LYS A 91 -6.45 21.53 1.31
CA LYS A 91 -5.65 22.34 2.23
C LYS A 91 -6.12 22.12 3.66
N THR A 92 -5.20 21.67 4.50
CA THR A 92 -5.40 21.44 5.93
C THR A 92 -4.30 22.15 6.72
N PRO A 93 -4.43 22.37 8.03
CA PRO A 93 -3.34 22.91 8.85
C PRO A 93 -2.03 22.10 8.72
N GLN A 94 -2.14 20.80 8.40
CA GLN A 94 -1.02 19.89 8.19
C GLN A 94 -0.32 20.05 6.83
N LEU A 95 -1.01 20.56 5.81
CA LEU A 95 -0.53 20.63 4.41
C LEU A 95 -0.54 22.08 3.90
N LYS A 96 0.47 22.87 4.30
CA LYS A 96 0.52 24.33 4.02
C LYS A 96 1.06 24.70 2.64
N ASN A 97 2.03 23.93 2.14
CA ASN A 97 2.82 24.27 0.95
C ASN A 97 2.42 23.49 -0.31
N SER A 98 1.20 22.95 -0.34
CA SER A 98 0.71 22.15 -1.46
C SER A 98 0.41 22.99 -2.70
N GLU A 99 0.53 22.37 -3.87
CA GLU A 99 0.04 22.98 -5.12
C GLU A 99 -1.48 23.20 -5.07
N LYS A 100 -2.00 24.05 -5.97
CA LYS A 100 -3.40 24.49 -5.92
C LYS A 100 -4.41 23.41 -6.31
N PHE A 101 -4.05 22.56 -7.26
CA PHE A 101 -4.93 21.55 -7.81
C PHE A 101 -4.20 20.21 -7.95
N GLU A 102 -4.99 19.17 -8.17
CA GLU A 102 -4.51 17.84 -8.48
C GLU A 102 -5.29 17.32 -9.69
N VAL A 103 -4.58 16.85 -10.72
CA VAL A 103 -5.19 16.15 -11.85
C VAL A 103 -5.10 14.65 -11.60
N ILE A 104 -6.22 13.96 -11.77
CA ILE A 104 -6.36 12.52 -11.62
C ILE A 104 -6.73 11.90 -12.97
N PHE A 105 -6.06 10.82 -13.34
CA PHE A 105 -6.38 10.06 -14.54
C PHE A 105 -6.03 8.58 -14.36
N GLU A 106 -6.68 7.72 -15.15
CA GLU A 106 -6.45 6.28 -15.14
C GLU A 106 -5.21 5.93 -15.98
N VAL A 107 -4.33 5.09 -15.43
CA VAL A 107 -3.21 4.47 -16.14
C VAL A 107 -3.44 2.97 -16.20
N LYS A 108 -3.32 2.40 -17.40
CA LYS A 108 -3.54 0.97 -17.64
C LYS A 108 -2.22 0.27 -17.92
N PHE A 109 -1.91 -0.75 -17.13
CA PHE A 109 -0.71 -1.55 -17.29
C PHE A 109 -1.01 -2.90 -17.88
N LYS A 110 -0.06 -3.39 -18.68
CA LYS A 110 0.03 -4.77 -19.14
C LYS A 110 1.46 -5.24 -18.92
N GLY A 111 1.69 -6.00 -17.84
CA GLY A 111 3.03 -6.49 -17.53
C GLY A 111 3.94 -5.47 -16.85
N ILE A 112 5.18 -5.91 -16.62
CA ILE A 112 6.25 -5.11 -16.01
C ILE A 112 6.84 -4.20 -17.09
N GLY A 113 6.92 -2.90 -16.83
CA GLY A 113 7.22 -1.92 -17.87
C GLY A 113 7.10 -0.49 -17.42
N PHE A 114 7.15 0.43 -18.36
CA PHE A 114 6.77 1.82 -18.15
C PHE A 114 5.83 2.32 -19.25
N ILE A 115 5.05 3.34 -18.90
CA ILE A 115 4.22 4.10 -19.83
C ILE A 115 4.31 5.59 -19.51
N THR A 116 4.37 6.43 -20.53
CA THR A 116 4.54 7.87 -20.42
C THR A 116 3.28 8.58 -20.91
N TYR A 117 2.67 9.35 -20.00
CA TYR A 117 1.57 10.25 -20.28
C TYR A 117 2.09 11.69 -20.41
N PHE A 118 1.31 12.53 -21.09
CA PHE A 118 1.61 13.95 -21.28
C PHE A 118 0.54 14.80 -20.63
N VAL A 119 0.93 15.78 -19.84
CA VAL A 119 0.01 16.76 -19.26
C VAL A 119 0.34 18.12 -19.86
N THR A 120 -0.67 18.76 -20.45
CA THR A 120 -0.53 20.03 -21.16
C THR A 120 -1.59 21.02 -20.68
N SER A 121 -1.19 22.26 -20.41
CA SER A 121 -2.12 23.30 -19.98
C SER A 121 -3.13 23.61 -21.09
N ASP A 122 -4.42 23.64 -20.74
CA ASP A 122 -5.50 23.93 -21.68
C ASP A 122 -6.12 25.30 -21.41
N LYS A 123 -5.56 26.33 -22.07
CA LYS A 123 -6.09 27.70 -21.97
C LYS A 123 -7.47 27.88 -22.61
N ARG A 124 -7.95 26.92 -23.42
CA ARG A 124 -9.17 27.06 -24.23
C ARG A 124 -10.42 26.50 -23.54
N LYS A 125 -10.26 25.54 -22.62
CA LYS A 125 -11.36 25.06 -21.78
C LYS A 125 -11.41 25.83 -20.47
N LYS A 126 -12.48 26.61 -20.26
CA LYS A 126 -13.04 26.77 -18.91
C LYS A 126 -13.84 25.50 -18.65
N ASN A 127 -13.43 24.59 -17.76
CA ASN A 127 -14.35 23.52 -17.37
C ASN A 127 -14.23 23.11 -15.90
N TYR A 128 -15.42 23.13 -15.30
CA TYR A 128 -15.92 22.45 -14.10
C TYR A 128 -14.87 22.02 -13.07
N ILE A 129 -14.45 22.98 -12.24
CA ILE A 129 -14.33 22.67 -10.80
C ILE A 129 -15.70 22.12 -10.42
N MET A 130 -15.81 20.80 -10.18
CA MET A 130 -17.08 20.24 -9.76
C MET A 130 -17.49 20.92 -8.46
N LYS A 131 -18.62 21.65 -8.55
CA LYS A 131 -19.18 22.43 -7.44
C LYS A 131 -19.26 21.53 -6.20
N LYS A 132 -18.73 22.04 -5.09
CA LYS A 132 -19.20 21.70 -3.74
C LYS A 132 -20.72 21.68 -3.78
N LYS A 133 -21.36 20.51 -3.69
CA LYS A 133 -22.75 20.48 -3.30
C LYS A 133 -22.81 20.83 -1.81
N SER A 134 -23.77 21.69 -1.47
CA SER A 134 -24.06 22.15 -0.12
C SER A 134 -24.29 20.99 0.85
N ASN A 135 -24.29 21.31 2.15
CA ASN A 135 -24.39 20.40 3.30
C ASN A 135 -25.48 19.30 3.24
N GLU A 136 -26.47 19.37 2.35
CA GLU A 136 -27.54 18.38 2.23
C GLU A 136 -27.11 17.07 1.51
N ASP A 137 -26.09 17.10 0.65
CA ASP A 137 -25.60 15.92 -0.11
C ASP A 137 -24.32 15.30 0.50
N ASN A 138 -23.90 15.76 1.68
CA ASN A 138 -22.76 15.20 2.42
C ASN A 138 -23.04 13.82 3.05
N SER A 139 -24.27 13.33 2.93
CA SER A 139 -24.73 12.09 3.56
C SER A 139 -24.37 10.83 2.77
N MET A 140 -23.87 10.94 1.53
CA MET A 140 -23.63 9.79 0.66
C MET A 140 -22.41 9.94 -0.26
N LEU A 141 -21.68 8.84 -0.48
CA LEU A 141 -20.62 8.71 -1.48
C LEU A 141 -20.73 7.35 -2.16
N GLU A 142 -20.71 7.26 -3.50
CA GLU A 142 -20.83 5.96 -4.18
C GLU A 142 -19.99 5.86 -5.44
N ASN A 143 -19.64 4.65 -5.87
CA ASN A 143 -19.07 4.34 -7.19
C ASN A 143 -19.87 3.18 -7.80
N ASP A 144 -19.32 2.50 -8.81
CA ASP A 144 -19.98 1.38 -9.50
C ASP A 144 -20.21 0.15 -8.59
N GLN A 145 -19.43 0.00 -7.51
CA GLN A 145 -19.42 -1.21 -6.65
C GLN A 145 -19.91 -0.97 -5.21
N ILE A 146 -19.70 0.22 -4.66
CA ILE A 146 -19.86 0.56 -3.26
C ILE A 146 -20.70 1.84 -3.13
N LYS A 147 -21.54 1.89 -2.10
CA LYS A 147 -22.18 3.10 -1.60
C LYS A 147 -21.91 3.25 -0.10
N LEU A 148 -21.48 4.44 0.32
CA LEU A 148 -21.24 4.85 1.70
C LEU A 148 -22.32 5.81 2.14
N MET A 149 -22.75 5.66 3.39
CA MET A 149 -23.64 6.61 4.06
C MET A 149 -22.91 7.24 5.24
N PHE A 150 -23.04 8.55 5.38
CA PHE A 150 -22.51 9.32 6.49
C PHE A 150 -23.64 9.79 7.41
N ASN A 151 -23.37 9.82 8.71
CA ASN A 151 -24.29 10.40 9.68
C ASN A 151 -24.16 11.94 9.74
N GLU A 152 -25.00 12.59 10.55
CA GLU A 152 -25.01 14.04 10.74
C GLU A 152 -23.69 14.61 11.28
N LYS A 153 -22.86 13.78 11.93
CA LYS A 153 -21.53 14.15 12.43
C LYS A 153 -20.44 13.96 11.37
N GLY A 154 -20.80 13.54 10.15
CA GLY A 154 -19.86 13.22 9.08
C GLY A 154 -19.15 11.87 9.24
N LEU A 155 -19.52 11.01 10.18
CA LEU A 155 -18.88 9.68 10.29
C LEU A 155 -19.55 8.69 9.35
N ILE A 156 -18.77 7.78 8.77
CA ILE A 156 -19.33 6.65 8.00
C ILE A 156 -20.21 5.83 8.94
N GLN A 157 -21.40 5.48 8.48
CA GLN A 157 -22.40 4.69 9.23
C GLN A 157 -22.68 3.35 8.56
N ASN A 158 -22.70 3.29 7.22
CA ASN A 158 -22.99 2.06 6.48
C ASN A 158 -22.12 1.97 5.22
N ILE A 159 -21.80 0.74 4.83
CA ILE A 159 -21.22 0.39 3.53
C ILE A 159 -22.18 -0.57 2.82
N THR A 160 -22.68 -0.18 1.65
CA THR A 160 -23.49 -1.02 0.77
C THR A 160 -22.62 -1.57 -0.35
N ILE A 161 -22.59 -2.90 -0.50
CA ILE A 161 -21.92 -3.59 -1.61
C ILE A 161 -22.98 -3.86 -2.69
N LYS A 162 -22.92 -3.11 -3.79
CA LYS A 162 -23.98 -3.06 -4.81
C LYS A 162 -24.21 -4.40 -5.49
N LYS A 163 -23.14 -5.13 -5.81
CA LYS A 163 -23.21 -6.45 -6.44
C LYS A 163 -23.95 -7.48 -5.57
N LEU A 164 -23.85 -7.35 -4.24
CA LEU A 164 -24.54 -8.22 -3.29
C LEU A 164 -25.94 -7.73 -2.96
N ASN A 165 -26.25 -6.46 -3.27
CA ASN A 165 -27.42 -5.74 -2.75
C ASN A 165 -27.53 -5.81 -1.22
N GLU A 166 -26.38 -5.81 -0.54
CA GLU A 166 -26.26 -5.96 0.92
C GLU A 166 -25.67 -4.69 1.52
N THR A 167 -26.21 -4.27 2.67
CA THR A 167 -25.72 -3.11 3.44
C THR A 167 -25.20 -3.57 4.78
N PHE A 168 -23.95 -3.23 5.07
CA PHE A 168 -23.26 -3.54 6.30
C PHE A 168 -23.21 -2.30 7.20
N PRO A 169 -23.70 -2.38 8.45
CA PRO A 169 -23.42 -1.36 9.45
C PRO A 169 -21.90 -1.26 9.67
N PHE A 170 -21.38 -0.04 9.57
CA PHE A 170 -19.95 0.21 9.58
C PHE A 170 -19.65 1.58 10.17
N LYS A 171 -18.82 1.62 11.20
CA LYS A 171 -18.37 2.85 11.83
C LYS A 171 -16.86 2.98 11.72
N GLN A 172 -16.39 4.16 11.33
CA GLN A 172 -14.98 4.53 11.40
C GLN A 172 -14.83 5.74 12.33
N GLU A 173 -13.92 5.66 13.29
CA GLU A 173 -13.65 6.78 14.21
C GLU A 173 -12.18 6.88 14.60
N TYR A 174 -11.77 8.08 15.02
CA TYR A 174 -10.44 8.33 15.60
C TYR A 174 -10.55 8.56 17.09
N SER A 175 -9.56 8.08 17.83
CA SER A 175 -9.40 8.34 19.26
C SER A 175 -7.94 8.10 19.64
N TYR A 176 -7.53 8.42 20.85
CA TYR A 176 -6.17 8.13 21.30
C TYR A 176 -6.14 7.55 22.70
N TYR A 177 -5.15 6.69 22.97
CA TYR A 177 -4.78 6.34 24.33
C TYR A 177 -3.92 7.44 24.94
N ILE A 178 -4.13 7.70 26.23
CA ILE A 178 -3.17 8.47 27.03
C ILE A 178 -2.13 7.46 27.50
N GLY A 179 -0.86 7.71 27.21
CA GLY A 179 0.24 6.86 27.66
C GLY A 179 0.62 7.12 29.12
N CYS A 180 1.10 6.07 29.80
CA CYS A 180 1.76 6.20 31.10
C CYS A 180 2.95 7.16 31.01
N GLY A 181 3.05 8.08 31.97
CA GLY A 181 4.17 9.00 32.11
C GLY A 181 5.13 8.56 33.22
N LYS A 182 5.97 9.49 33.66
CA LYS A 182 7.02 9.26 34.67
C LYS A 182 6.51 8.79 36.04
N ASP A 183 5.25 9.08 36.38
CA ASP A 183 4.68 8.77 37.69
C ASP A 183 4.15 7.32 37.76
N GLN A 184 4.18 6.59 36.64
CA GLN A 184 3.80 5.19 36.55
C GLN A 184 5.07 4.31 36.48
N PHE A 185 4.94 3.05 36.93
CA PHE A 185 6.06 2.10 36.96
C PHE A 185 6.70 1.90 35.58
N GLN A 186 5.87 1.80 34.54
CA GLN A 186 6.32 1.66 33.16
C GLN A 186 5.79 2.83 32.31
N PRO A 187 6.63 3.81 31.97
CA PRO A 187 6.29 4.82 30.97
C PRO A 187 6.06 4.19 29.59
N THR A 188 5.20 4.83 28.80
CA THR A 188 5.11 4.54 27.36
C THR A 188 6.29 5.21 26.64
N GLY A 189 6.84 4.58 25.60
CA GLY A 189 7.99 5.10 24.87
C GLY A 189 8.18 4.49 23.49
N ALA A 190 9.43 4.45 23.03
CA ALA A 190 9.79 3.97 21.70
C ALA A 190 9.46 2.48 21.48
N TYR A 191 9.62 1.66 22.51
CA TYR A 191 9.43 0.22 22.48
C TYR A 191 8.11 -0.18 23.14
N ILE A 192 7.80 0.41 24.29
CA ILE A 192 6.68 0.01 25.13
C ILE A 192 5.44 0.83 24.77
N PHE A 193 4.36 0.11 24.44
CA PHE A 193 3.01 0.64 24.49
C PHE A 193 2.44 0.39 25.88
N SER A 194 2.32 1.44 26.69
CA SER A 194 1.73 1.36 28.03
C SER A 194 0.60 2.39 28.17
N PRO A 195 -0.65 2.04 27.84
CA PRO A 195 -1.78 2.94 28.02
C PRO A 195 -2.10 3.13 29.50
N LEU A 196 -2.35 4.37 29.91
CA LEU A 196 -2.70 4.72 31.29
C LEU A 196 -4.04 4.11 31.73
N ASN A 197 -4.98 3.96 30.80
CA ASN A 197 -6.30 3.41 31.04
C ASN A 197 -6.71 2.48 29.89
N ASN A 198 -7.67 1.59 30.16
CA ASN A 198 -8.26 0.68 29.17
C ASN A 198 -9.24 1.37 28.21
N THR A 199 -9.24 2.70 28.15
CA THR A 199 -10.19 3.51 27.38
C THR A 199 -9.47 4.58 26.59
N THR A 200 -9.99 4.88 25.41
CA THR A 200 -9.49 5.94 24.54
C THR A 200 -10.25 7.26 24.74
N VAL A 201 -9.57 8.38 24.48
CA VAL A 201 -10.20 9.71 24.44
C VAL A 201 -10.71 9.98 23.01
N PRO A 202 -12.02 10.21 22.81
CA PRO A 202 -12.59 10.49 21.49
C PRO A 202 -12.41 11.96 21.10
N PHE A 203 -12.50 12.24 19.79
CA PHE A 203 -12.70 13.61 19.32
C PHE A 203 -14.18 14.00 19.39
N THR A 204 -14.48 15.14 20.02
CA THR A 204 -15.86 15.57 20.29
C THR A 204 -16.32 16.76 19.43
N LEU A 205 -15.40 17.40 18.71
CA LEU A 205 -15.72 18.53 17.84
C LEU A 205 -16.49 18.06 16.58
N PRO A 206 -17.44 18.85 16.06
CA PRO A 206 -18.09 18.56 14.78
C PRO A 206 -17.07 18.46 13.65
N ILE A 207 -17.21 17.44 12.79
CA ILE A 207 -16.30 17.20 11.68
C ILE A 207 -16.67 18.11 10.51
N ASN A 208 -15.78 19.00 10.12
CA ASN A 208 -15.96 19.79 8.90
C ASN A 208 -15.73 18.88 7.69
N SER A 209 -16.80 18.59 6.94
CA SER A 209 -16.80 17.65 5.82
C SER A 209 -17.14 18.34 4.50
N THR A 210 -16.45 17.95 3.43
CA THR A 210 -16.77 18.37 2.06
C THR A 210 -16.75 17.16 1.14
N THR A 211 -17.88 16.89 0.49
CA THR A 211 -17.99 15.83 -0.52
C THR A 211 -17.79 16.38 -1.92
N ILE A 212 -17.00 15.66 -2.72
CA ILE A 212 -16.67 15.96 -4.10
C ILE A 212 -17.01 14.75 -4.93
N LEU A 213 -17.88 14.94 -5.91
CA LEU A 213 -18.23 13.92 -6.89
C LEU A 213 -17.44 14.18 -8.18
N GLY A 214 -17.21 13.14 -8.97
CA GLY A 214 -16.50 13.20 -10.23
C GLY A 214 -16.55 11.92 -11.04
N PRO A 215 -16.15 11.99 -12.32
CA PRO A 215 -16.25 10.84 -13.22
C PRO A 215 -15.19 9.75 -12.99
N ILE A 216 -14.13 10.06 -12.24
CA ILE A 216 -13.01 9.15 -11.96
C ILE A 216 -12.97 8.79 -10.48
N ILE A 217 -13.11 9.79 -9.60
CA ILE A 217 -13.17 9.59 -8.16
C ILE A 217 -14.28 10.41 -7.53
N ASN A 218 -14.86 9.82 -6.48
CA ASN A 218 -15.71 10.48 -5.52
C ASN A 218 -14.96 10.48 -4.18
N GLU A 219 -14.83 11.64 -3.52
CA GLU A 219 -14.16 11.73 -2.22
C GLU A 219 -14.86 12.66 -1.22
N THR A 220 -14.86 12.27 0.06
CA THR A 220 -15.29 13.09 1.19
C THR A 220 -14.06 13.46 2.01
N ARG A 221 -13.81 14.77 2.14
CA ARG A 221 -12.67 15.35 2.86
C ARG A 221 -13.13 15.83 4.23
N GLN A 222 -12.36 15.53 5.26
CA GLN A 222 -12.79 15.72 6.64
C GLN A 222 -11.67 16.29 7.50
N GLN A 223 -11.95 17.37 8.22
CA GLN A 223 -11.13 17.84 9.31
C GLN A 223 -11.74 17.36 10.63
N ILE A 224 -11.12 16.35 11.25
CA ILE A 224 -11.61 15.74 12.51
C ILE A 224 -11.19 16.58 13.71
N SER A 225 -9.94 17.05 13.72
CA SER A 225 -9.37 17.91 14.76
C SER A 225 -8.29 18.81 14.15
N PRO A 226 -7.72 19.80 14.86
CA PRO A 226 -6.64 20.62 14.33
C PRO A 226 -5.39 19.84 13.86
N TRP A 227 -5.21 18.59 14.32
CA TRP A 227 -4.06 17.74 14.02
C TRP A 227 -4.45 16.39 13.42
N VAL A 228 -5.73 16.15 13.10
CA VAL A 228 -6.21 14.94 12.41
C VAL A 228 -7.16 15.32 11.28
N SER A 229 -6.81 14.93 10.06
CA SER A 229 -7.67 15.06 8.88
C SER A 229 -7.66 13.76 8.06
N GLN A 230 -8.71 13.53 7.27
CA GLN A 230 -8.77 12.39 6.38
C GLN A 230 -9.47 12.69 5.07
N VAL A 231 -9.25 11.82 4.09
CA VAL A 231 -10.00 11.74 2.84
C VAL A 231 -10.50 10.32 2.67
N VAL A 232 -11.82 10.15 2.60
CA VAL A 232 -12.48 8.89 2.26
C VAL A 232 -12.79 8.92 0.77
N ARG A 233 -12.30 7.93 0.01
CA ARG A 233 -12.33 7.94 -1.45
C ARG A 233 -12.86 6.64 -2.03
N LEU A 234 -13.69 6.78 -3.05
CA LEU A 234 -14.12 5.71 -3.93
C LEU A 234 -13.63 6.01 -5.35
N TYR A 235 -12.75 5.16 -5.84
CA TYR A 235 -12.32 5.17 -7.24
C TYR A 235 -13.37 4.49 -8.12
N LYS A 236 -13.53 4.96 -9.36
CA LYS A 236 -14.38 4.29 -10.36
C LYS A 236 -14.05 2.80 -10.45
N ASN A 237 -15.07 1.94 -10.47
CA ASN A 237 -14.98 0.48 -10.50
C ASN A 237 -14.20 -0.21 -9.37
N SER A 238 -13.69 0.52 -8.37
CA SER A 238 -13.01 -0.11 -7.22
C SER A 238 -14.00 -0.73 -6.24
N SER A 239 -13.66 -1.89 -5.70
CA SER A 239 -14.43 -2.60 -4.67
C SER A 239 -13.85 -2.44 -3.26
N PHE A 240 -13.08 -1.38 -3.01
CA PHE A 240 -12.61 -1.00 -1.69
C PHE A 240 -12.89 0.47 -1.39
N VAL A 241 -12.92 0.80 -0.10
CA VAL A 241 -12.91 2.19 0.38
C VAL A 241 -11.48 2.58 0.71
N GLU A 242 -10.97 3.64 0.11
CA GLU A 242 -9.67 4.19 0.51
C GLU A 242 -9.87 5.21 1.62
N VAL A 243 -9.15 5.03 2.73
CA VAL A 243 -9.09 5.98 3.85
C VAL A 243 -7.67 6.49 3.95
N GLN A 244 -7.47 7.73 3.51
CA GLN A 244 -6.19 8.40 3.60
C GLN A 244 -6.20 9.36 4.79
N TRP A 245 -5.37 9.09 5.79
CA TRP A 245 -5.29 9.87 7.02
C TRP A 245 -4.05 10.77 7.03
N THR A 246 -4.15 11.94 7.67
CA THR A 246 -3.03 12.85 7.95
C THR A 246 -3.08 13.23 9.43
N VAL A 247 -2.02 12.87 10.15
CA VAL A 247 -1.94 12.95 11.61
C VAL A 247 -0.72 13.74 12.02
N GLY A 248 -0.92 14.71 12.89
CA GLY A 248 0.13 15.53 13.48
C GLY A 248 -0.04 17.02 13.16
N PRO A 249 0.77 17.89 13.78
CA PRO A 249 1.66 17.57 14.90
C PRO A 249 0.82 17.15 16.12
N ILE A 250 1.16 16.00 16.74
CA ILE A 250 0.46 15.56 17.96
C ILE A 250 0.73 16.60 19.05
N PRO A 251 -0.29 17.19 19.70
CA PRO A 251 -0.07 18.30 20.63
C PRO A 251 0.81 17.91 21.82
N LYS A 252 1.77 18.80 22.14
CA LYS A 252 2.55 18.79 23.37
C LYS A 252 2.10 19.96 24.23
N GLU A 253 1.45 19.66 25.36
CA GLU A 253 1.03 20.68 26.32
C GLU A 253 2.25 21.39 26.93
N GLN A 254 2.12 22.68 27.25
CA GLN A 254 3.21 23.46 27.84
C GLN A 254 3.54 23.04 29.27
N ILE A 255 2.52 22.63 30.02
CA ILE A 255 2.62 22.17 31.41
C ILE A 255 2.12 20.73 31.43
N ASN A 256 2.92 19.82 31.99
CA ASN A 256 2.61 18.39 32.11
C ASN A 256 2.19 17.74 30.77
N PRO A 257 3.11 17.66 29.79
CA PRO A 257 2.81 17.10 28.48
C PRO A 257 2.38 15.64 28.61
N ILE A 258 1.25 15.28 27.97
CA ILE A 258 0.70 13.92 28.03
C ILE A 258 0.99 13.16 26.74
N ALA A 259 1.52 11.95 26.87
CA ALA A 259 1.74 11.06 25.74
C ALA A 259 0.39 10.70 25.08
N LYS A 260 0.35 10.73 23.75
CA LYS A 260 -0.87 10.43 22.98
C LYS A 260 -0.54 9.42 21.88
N GLU A 261 -1.35 8.38 21.83
CA GLU A 261 -1.19 7.27 20.90
C GLU A 261 -2.46 7.16 20.06
N LEU A 262 -2.43 7.79 18.89
CA LEU A 262 -3.60 7.95 18.05
C LEU A 262 -3.90 6.64 17.30
N ILE A 263 -5.16 6.23 17.37
CA ILE A 263 -5.71 5.10 16.65
C ILE A 263 -6.84 5.51 15.69
N ILE A 264 -7.02 4.71 14.66
CA ILE A 264 -8.27 4.62 13.89
C ILE A 264 -8.95 3.30 14.21
N ARG A 265 -10.26 3.33 14.47
CA ARG A 265 -11.08 2.16 14.76
C ARG A 265 -12.12 1.96 13.67
N TYR A 266 -12.25 0.71 13.22
CA TYR A 266 -13.27 0.24 12.30
C TYR A 266 -14.17 -0.76 13.03
N THR A 267 -15.46 -0.47 13.11
CA THR A 267 -16.44 -1.28 13.84
C THR A 267 -17.52 -1.77 12.88
N THR A 268 -17.87 -3.05 13.00
CA THR A 268 -18.90 -3.76 12.21
C THR A 268 -19.76 -4.62 13.13
N THR A 269 -20.73 -5.33 12.56
CA THR A 269 -21.54 -6.33 13.28
C THR A 269 -20.96 -7.74 13.27
N ILE A 270 -19.80 -7.95 12.64
CA ILE A 270 -19.13 -9.25 12.53
C ILE A 270 -18.86 -9.81 13.93
N GLN A 271 -19.27 -11.06 14.17
CA GLN A 271 -18.96 -11.78 15.41
C GLN A 271 -17.75 -12.67 15.20
N ASN A 272 -16.57 -12.17 15.55
CA ASN A 272 -15.30 -12.87 15.36
C ASN A 272 -14.78 -13.60 16.61
N ASP A 273 -15.52 -13.57 17.72
CA ASP A 273 -15.22 -14.27 18.99
C ASP A 273 -13.77 -14.06 19.49
N GLY A 274 -13.31 -12.80 19.39
CA GLY A 274 -11.95 -12.39 19.72
C GLY A 274 -10.87 -12.91 18.77
N GLN A 275 -11.21 -13.64 17.70
CA GLN A 275 -10.26 -14.12 16.71
C GLN A 275 -10.05 -13.12 15.59
N PHE A 276 -8.81 -12.99 15.14
CA PHE A 276 -8.44 -12.12 14.03
C PHE A 276 -7.19 -12.65 13.35
N ILE A 277 -6.91 -12.16 12.15
CA ILE A 277 -5.78 -12.59 11.35
C ILE A 277 -4.89 -11.39 11.08
N THR A 278 -3.59 -11.54 11.33
CA THR A 278 -2.55 -10.57 10.95
C THR A 278 -1.62 -11.18 9.93
N ASP A 279 -0.99 -10.37 9.08
CA ASP A 279 0.15 -10.87 8.29
C ASP A 279 1.40 -11.09 9.15
N SER A 280 2.31 -11.92 8.67
CA SER A 280 3.70 -12.04 9.12
C SER A 280 4.60 -11.58 7.99
N ASN A 281 5.15 -10.37 8.13
CA ASN A 281 6.03 -9.73 7.14
C ASN A 281 5.44 -9.71 5.73
N GLY A 282 4.13 -9.46 5.62
CA GLY A 282 3.41 -9.33 4.37
C GLY A 282 3.11 -10.64 3.65
N ARG A 283 3.45 -11.79 4.26
CA ARG A 283 3.34 -13.11 3.63
C ARG A 283 2.32 -14.00 4.32
N GLN A 284 2.74 -14.76 5.33
CA GLN A 284 1.87 -15.74 6.01
C GLN A 284 0.80 -15.03 6.81
N THR A 285 -0.39 -15.60 6.87
CA THR A 285 -1.41 -15.20 7.83
C THR A 285 -1.20 -15.91 9.16
N MET A 286 -1.36 -15.14 10.24
CA MET A 286 -1.24 -15.61 11.62
C MET A 286 -2.58 -15.44 12.31
N CYS A 287 -3.15 -16.55 12.79
CA CYS A 287 -4.34 -16.51 13.64
C CYS A 287 -3.97 -15.98 15.02
N ARG A 288 -4.67 -14.93 15.44
CA ARG A 288 -4.57 -14.30 16.76
C ARG A 288 -5.90 -14.48 17.49
N LYS A 289 -5.82 -14.47 18.82
CA LYS A 289 -7.00 -14.46 19.67
C LYS A 289 -6.76 -13.52 20.84
N THR A 290 -7.69 -12.60 21.06
CA THR A 290 -7.64 -11.64 22.17
C THR A 290 -7.65 -12.38 23.50
N ASN A 291 -6.79 -11.95 24.42
CA ASN A 291 -6.58 -12.51 25.75
C ASN A 291 -6.22 -14.01 25.75
N TYR A 292 -5.37 -14.43 24.81
CA TYR A 292 -4.99 -15.83 24.65
C TYR A 292 -3.54 -15.98 24.22
N ALA A 293 -2.89 -17.01 24.75
CA ALA A 293 -1.61 -17.52 24.29
C ALA A 293 -1.69 -19.03 24.04
N PRO A 294 -1.12 -19.54 22.94
CA PRO A 294 -1.17 -20.97 22.63
C PRO A 294 -0.24 -21.82 23.50
N ASP A 295 0.86 -21.24 23.98
CA ASP A 295 1.97 -21.99 24.57
C ASP A 295 2.07 -21.86 26.10
N TYR A 296 1.23 -21.02 26.72
CA TYR A 296 1.24 -20.79 28.17
C TYR A 296 -0.12 -20.33 28.70
N ILE A 297 -0.30 -20.40 30.02
CA ILE A 297 -1.51 -19.89 30.70
C ILE A 297 -1.49 -18.36 30.64
N TYR A 298 -2.40 -17.78 29.86
CA TYR A 298 -2.50 -16.34 29.69
C TYR A 298 -3.13 -15.68 30.93
N ASN A 299 -2.38 -14.81 31.60
CA ASN A 299 -2.88 -13.94 32.65
C ASN A 299 -3.02 -12.51 32.09
N ASN A 300 -4.21 -11.94 32.15
CA ASN A 300 -4.51 -10.67 31.49
C ASN A 300 -4.12 -9.46 32.35
N THR A 301 -2.81 -9.24 32.53
CA THR A 301 -2.29 -8.11 33.31
C THR A 301 -2.27 -6.80 32.53
N ASP A 302 -2.21 -6.86 31.20
CA ASP A 302 -2.28 -5.70 30.31
C ASP A 302 -3.34 -5.96 29.21
N PRO A 303 -4.62 -5.60 29.45
CA PRO A 303 -5.72 -5.96 28.57
C PRO A 303 -5.71 -5.24 27.22
N ILE A 304 -4.90 -4.20 27.05
CA ILE A 304 -4.79 -3.45 25.81
C ILE A 304 -3.51 -3.84 25.09
N ALA A 305 -2.34 -3.55 25.67
CA ALA A 305 -1.08 -3.63 24.93
C ALA A 305 -0.69 -5.07 24.60
N ALA A 306 -0.98 -6.04 25.48
CA ALA A 306 -0.69 -7.46 25.21
C ALA A 306 -1.51 -8.04 24.05
N ASN A 307 -2.55 -7.35 23.61
CA ASN A 307 -3.38 -7.72 22.47
C ASN A 307 -3.03 -6.96 21.18
N TYR A 308 -1.98 -6.14 21.20
CA TYR A 308 -1.48 -5.47 20.02
C TYR A 308 -0.48 -6.34 19.25
N TYR A 309 -0.66 -6.43 17.94
CA TYR A 309 0.18 -7.23 17.04
C TYR A 309 0.68 -6.38 15.87
N PRO A 310 1.87 -6.69 15.32
CA PRO A 310 2.36 -6.02 14.13
C PRO A 310 1.59 -6.50 12.89
N ILE A 311 1.34 -5.57 11.98
CA ILE A 311 1.01 -5.85 10.58
C ILE A 311 1.95 -5.07 9.68
N THR A 312 2.21 -5.61 8.50
CA THR A 312 2.97 -4.91 7.45
C THR A 312 2.22 -4.87 6.12
N ASN A 313 1.07 -5.52 6.04
CA ASN A 313 0.27 -5.58 4.82
C ASN A 313 -1.24 -5.64 5.10
N LYS A 314 -1.71 -6.54 5.97
CA LYS A 314 -3.15 -6.72 6.21
C LYS A 314 -3.54 -7.23 7.59
N VAL A 315 -4.75 -6.83 8.01
CA VAL A 315 -5.49 -7.41 9.14
C VAL A 315 -6.91 -7.77 8.71
N SER A 316 -7.45 -8.85 9.26
CA SER A 316 -8.80 -9.32 8.96
C SER A 316 -9.55 -9.85 10.19
N ILE A 317 -10.86 -9.60 10.24
CA ILE A 317 -11.82 -10.28 11.12
C ILE A 317 -12.93 -10.90 10.27
N SER A 318 -13.47 -12.03 10.69
CA SER A 318 -14.55 -12.70 9.96
C SER A 318 -15.47 -13.45 10.90
N ASP A 319 -16.72 -13.61 10.48
CA ASP A 319 -17.64 -14.61 11.02
C ASP A 319 -17.75 -15.78 10.02
N ASN A 320 -18.86 -16.53 10.06
CA ASN A 320 -19.11 -17.64 9.15
C ASN A 320 -19.37 -17.20 7.68
N THR A 321 -19.85 -15.97 7.48
CA THR A 321 -20.36 -15.47 6.19
C THR A 321 -19.55 -14.29 5.68
N ASN A 322 -19.19 -13.37 6.57
CA ASN A 322 -18.67 -12.05 6.26
C ASN A 322 -17.21 -11.91 6.69
N LEU A 323 -16.49 -11.04 5.99
CA LEU A 323 -15.10 -10.69 6.23
C LEU A 323 -14.98 -9.16 6.20
N LEU A 324 -14.22 -8.62 7.15
CA LEU A 324 -13.67 -7.27 7.08
C LEU A 324 -12.15 -7.43 6.95
N SER A 325 -11.53 -6.74 6.00
CA SER A 325 -10.08 -6.69 5.85
C SER A 325 -9.59 -5.28 5.61
N ILE A 326 -8.51 -4.91 6.27
CA ILE A 326 -7.84 -3.62 6.12
C ILE A 326 -6.44 -3.89 5.57
N LEU A 327 -6.14 -3.35 4.39
CA LEU A 327 -4.78 -3.29 3.87
C LEU A 327 -4.11 -1.98 4.30
N VAL A 328 -2.82 -2.03 4.62
CA VAL A 328 -2.05 -0.88 5.11
C VAL A 328 -0.85 -0.59 4.21
N ASP A 329 -0.47 0.68 4.11
CA ASP A 329 0.67 1.14 3.30
C ASP A 329 2.03 1.08 4.02
N ARG A 330 2.03 0.69 5.31
CA ARG A 330 3.20 0.66 6.18
C ARG A 330 3.02 -0.30 7.36
N ALA A 331 4.10 -0.54 8.08
CA ALA A 331 4.06 -1.29 9.33
C ALA A 331 3.29 -0.52 10.42
N GLN A 332 2.35 -1.19 11.09
CA GLN A 332 1.51 -0.60 12.14
C GLN A 332 1.20 -1.63 13.23
N GLY A 333 0.88 -1.15 14.44
CA GLY A 333 0.33 -1.97 15.52
C GLY A 333 -1.20 -1.99 15.46
N ILE A 334 -1.79 -3.17 15.63
CA ILE A 334 -3.25 -3.34 15.61
C ILE A 334 -3.76 -4.15 16.79
N GLY A 335 -5.01 -3.92 17.18
CA GLY A 335 -5.74 -4.74 18.14
C GLY A 335 -7.17 -5.02 17.67
N ALA A 336 -7.71 -6.18 18.02
CA ALA A 336 -9.12 -6.53 17.83
C ALA A 336 -9.76 -6.85 19.20
N LEU A 337 -9.90 -5.79 20.02
CA LEU A 337 -10.20 -5.91 21.45
C LEU A 337 -11.66 -6.29 21.74
N LYS A 338 -12.56 -6.10 20.77
CA LYS A 338 -13.99 -6.42 20.85
C LYS A 338 -14.47 -7.07 19.56
N ASN A 339 -15.60 -7.77 19.65
CA ASN A 339 -16.24 -8.35 18.47
C ASN A 339 -16.60 -7.25 17.46
N GLY A 340 -16.28 -7.51 16.20
CA GLY A 340 -16.56 -6.62 15.08
C GLY A 340 -15.61 -5.44 14.96
N GLU A 341 -14.61 -5.32 15.83
CA GLU A 341 -13.70 -4.16 15.88
C GLU A 341 -12.27 -4.51 15.47
N ILE A 342 -11.69 -3.63 14.65
CA ILE A 342 -10.25 -3.54 14.41
C ILE A 342 -9.83 -2.11 14.74
N GLU A 343 -8.86 -1.94 15.62
CA GLU A 343 -8.16 -0.67 15.81
C GLU A 343 -6.71 -0.76 15.34
N ILE A 344 -6.23 0.33 14.73
CA ILE A 344 -4.90 0.45 14.15
C ILE A 344 -4.27 1.74 14.66
N MET A 345 -3.08 1.63 15.25
CA MET A 345 -2.32 2.77 15.73
C MET A 345 -1.61 3.46 14.57
N LEU A 346 -1.86 4.75 14.40
CA LEU A 346 -1.40 5.53 13.26
C LEU A 346 -0.13 6.32 13.55
N HIS A 347 -0.06 6.91 14.75
CA HIS A 347 1.04 7.77 15.17
C HIS A 347 1.04 7.89 16.70
N ARG A 348 2.22 8.07 17.28
CA ARG A 348 2.42 8.19 18.73
C ARG A 348 3.41 9.29 19.02
N ARG A 349 3.24 9.96 20.17
CA ARG A 349 4.23 10.88 20.70
C ARG A 349 4.28 10.72 22.21
N ALA A 350 5.44 10.35 22.73
CA ALA A 350 5.70 10.12 24.14
C ALA A 350 6.78 11.07 24.64
N PHE A 351 6.66 11.52 25.89
CA PHE A 351 7.52 12.57 26.44
C PHE A 351 8.43 12.07 27.57
N GLN A 352 8.59 10.75 27.66
CA GLN A 352 9.44 10.05 28.61
C GLN A 352 10.11 8.87 27.87
N ASP A 353 11.34 8.55 28.24
CA ASP A 353 12.00 7.31 27.84
C ASP A 353 11.39 6.11 28.59
N ASP A 354 11.23 4.98 27.91
CA ASP A 354 10.64 3.75 28.47
C ASP A 354 11.67 2.81 29.11
N TYR A 355 12.94 3.23 29.19
CA TYR A 355 14.04 2.53 29.85
C TYR A 355 14.48 1.22 29.19
N GLU A 356 14.20 1.06 27.88
CA GLU A 356 14.65 -0.07 27.08
C GLU A 356 15.97 0.21 26.32
N GLY A 357 16.66 1.31 26.67
CA GLY A 357 18.05 1.57 26.27
C GLY A 357 18.27 2.54 25.11
N VAL A 358 17.22 3.16 24.55
CA VAL A 358 17.39 4.28 23.59
C VAL A 358 17.72 5.60 24.28
N GLU A 359 17.33 5.76 25.55
CA GLU A 359 17.60 6.93 26.40
C GLU A 359 17.02 8.25 25.86
N GLU A 360 16.00 8.16 25.00
CA GLU A 360 15.34 9.29 24.37
C GLU A 360 13.82 9.10 24.36
N PRO A 361 13.02 10.14 24.65
CA PRO A 361 11.58 10.08 24.46
C PRO A 361 11.24 9.96 22.98
N LEU A 362 10.11 9.29 22.66
CA LEU A 362 9.55 9.28 21.30
C LEU A 362 8.88 10.63 20.97
N ASP A 363 9.69 11.68 20.82
CA ASP A 363 9.29 13.08 20.60
C ASP A 363 9.78 13.62 19.24
N GLU A 364 9.43 12.93 18.15
CA GLU A 364 9.85 13.31 16.80
C GLU A 364 9.32 14.70 16.40
N LEU A 365 10.25 15.55 15.93
CA LEU A 365 9.94 16.91 15.47
C LEU A 365 9.83 16.97 13.94
N GLY A 366 8.84 17.70 13.45
CA GLY A 366 8.73 18.03 12.02
C GLY A 366 9.59 19.24 11.64
N GLU A 367 9.56 19.64 10.37
CA GLU A 367 10.30 20.81 9.84
C GLU A 367 10.02 22.12 10.61
N ASP A 368 8.84 22.25 11.23
CA ASP A 368 8.43 23.43 12.00
C ASP A 368 8.74 23.33 13.51
N GLY A 369 9.39 22.25 13.96
CA GLY A 369 9.76 22.00 15.35
C GLY A 369 8.59 21.68 16.29
N LYS A 370 7.35 21.52 15.79
CA LYS A 370 6.16 21.31 16.65
C LYS A 370 5.83 19.85 16.88
N GLY A 371 6.15 18.97 15.95
CA GLY A 371 5.93 17.52 16.01
C GLY A 371 5.81 16.94 14.60
N LEU A 372 6.19 15.69 14.41
CA LEU A 372 6.14 15.04 13.09
C LEU A 372 4.68 14.90 12.60
N ILE A 373 4.47 15.20 11.32
CA ILE A 373 3.22 14.96 10.60
C ILE A 373 3.41 13.74 9.72
N VAL A 374 2.51 12.78 9.83
CA VAL A 374 2.52 11.53 9.06
C VAL A 374 1.22 11.42 8.27
N ARG A 375 1.32 10.98 7.03
CA ARG A 375 0.19 10.70 6.14
C ARG A 375 0.30 9.29 5.60
N GLY A 376 -0.81 8.55 5.58
CA GLY A 376 -0.85 7.17 5.09
C GLY A 376 -2.23 6.76 4.59
N ILE A 377 -2.32 5.52 4.11
CA ILE A 377 -3.48 4.98 3.40
C ILE A 377 -3.86 3.62 3.96
N HIS A 378 -5.16 3.45 4.24
CA HIS A 378 -5.79 2.14 4.41
C HIS A 378 -6.76 1.84 3.25
N ARG A 379 -6.81 0.59 2.79
CA ARG A 379 -7.87 0.09 1.90
C ARG A 379 -8.78 -0.86 2.66
N VAL A 380 -10.05 -0.49 2.78
CA VAL A 380 -11.07 -1.22 3.55
C VAL A 380 -11.91 -2.08 2.61
N TYR A 381 -11.97 -3.39 2.90
CA TYR A 381 -12.77 -4.38 2.21
C TYR A 381 -13.80 -4.98 3.17
N ILE A 382 -15.07 -5.03 2.77
CA ILE A 382 -16.15 -5.68 3.53
C ILE A 382 -17.10 -6.41 2.57
N GLY A 383 -17.53 -7.61 2.96
CA GLY A 383 -18.39 -8.45 2.11
C GLY A 383 -18.29 -9.92 2.46
N ARG A 384 -18.73 -10.79 1.54
CA ARG A 384 -18.75 -12.24 1.75
C ARG A 384 -17.34 -12.83 1.77
N LYS A 385 -17.06 -13.60 2.82
CA LYS A 385 -15.76 -14.23 3.10
C LYS A 385 -15.21 -15.05 1.94
N ASN A 386 -16.05 -15.90 1.35
CA ASN A 386 -15.63 -16.80 0.26
C ASN A 386 -15.30 -16.06 -1.04
N GLU A 387 -15.91 -14.89 -1.28
CA GLU A 387 -15.65 -14.09 -2.49
C GLU A 387 -14.40 -13.21 -2.31
N MET A 388 -14.20 -12.67 -1.11
CA MET A 388 -13.18 -11.66 -0.86
C MET A 388 -11.80 -12.20 -0.49
N THR A 389 -11.70 -13.41 0.06
CA THR A 389 -10.42 -13.92 0.60
C THR A 389 -9.29 -13.89 -0.43
N THR A 390 -9.54 -14.44 -1.62
CA THR A 390 -8.57 -14.43 -2.74
C THR A 390 -8.35 -13.03 -3.27
N GLN A 391 -9.41 -12.23 -3.39
CA GLN A 391 -9.31 -10.86 -3.88
C GLN A 391 -8.39 -10.02 -2.99
N VAL A 392 -8.62 -10.03 -1.67
CA VAL A 392 -7.79 -9.29 -0.71
C VAL A 392 -6.33 -9.76 -0.77
N ARG A 393 -6.09 -11.05 -1.04
CA ARG A 393 -4.72 -11.56 -1.24
C ARG A 393 -4.07 -10.98 -2.49
N ASP A 394 -4.75 -11.01 -3.63
CA ASP A 394 -4.27 -10.42 -4.89
C ASP A 394 -4.01 -8.91 -4.71
N ASP A 395 -4.98 -8.21 -4.13
CA ASP A 395 -4.94 -6.76 -3.92
C ASP A 395 -3.85 -6.36 -2.92
N SER A 396 -3.52 -7.20 -1.93
CA SER A 396 -2.43 -6.98 -0.98
C SER A 396 -1.05 -6.95 -1.65
N VAL A 397 -0.83 -7.80 -2.66
CA VAL A 397 0.41 -7.83 -3.45
C VAL A 397 0.44 -6.66 -4.42
N SER A 398 -0.70 -6.34 -5.04
CA SER A 398 -0.83 -5.19 -5.93
C SER A 398 -0.58 -3.86 -5.22
N PHE A 399 -1.08 -3.70 -3.99
CA PHE A 399 -0.90 -2.50 -3.17
C PHE A 399 0.54 -2.34 -2.70
N PHE A 400 1.21 -3.43 -2.30
CA PHE A 400 2.64 -3.39 -2.00
C PHE A 400 3.50 -3.01 -3.22
N LYS A 401 3.04 -3.36 -4.43
CA LYS A 401 3.72 -3.07 -5.69
C LYS A 401 3.14 -1.84 -6.40
N GLU A 402 2.74 -0.81 -5.68
CA GLU A 402 2.37 0.46 -6.32
C GLU A 402 3.51 0.98 -7.23
N PRO A 403 3.19 1.59 -8.38
CA PRO A 403 4.21 1.98 -9.33
C PRO A 403 5.00 3.21 -8.86
N ILE A 404 6.16 3.38 -9.50
CA ILE A 404 7.00 4.56 -9.32
C ILE A 404 6.64 5.59 -10.41
N ILE A 405 6.47 6.86 -10.03
CA ILE A 405 6.06 7.93 -10.94
C ILE A 405 7.20 8.95 -11.05
N MET A 406 7.64 9.23 -12.28
CA MET A 406 8.62 10.25 -12.60
C MET A 406 8.05 11.34 -13.51
N PHE A 407 8.64 12.53 -13.44
CA PHE A 407 8.19 13.71 -14.18
C PHE A 407 9.33 14.33 -14.97
N SER A 408 9.05 14.81 -16.18
CA SER A 408 10.02 15.62 -16.93
C SER A 408 9.35 16.84 -17.56
N ASN A 409 9.99 18.00 -17.43
CA ASN A 409 9.54 19.22 -18.09
C ASN A 409 9.86 19.15 -19.59
N ILE A 410 8.84 19.31 -20.42
CA ILE A 410 8.95 19.27 -21.89
C ILE A 410 8.28 20.47 -22.53
N THR A 411 8.31 21.63 -21.86
CA THR A 411 7.66 22.87 -22.35
C THR A 411 8.15 23.30 -23.74
N ASN A 412 9.40 22.96 -24.10
CA ASN A 412 10.02 23.30 -25.39
C ASN A 412 9.93 22.16 -26.43
N THR A 413 9.14 21.12 -26.19
CA THR A 413 9.04 19.95 -27.08
C THR A 413 7.57 19.57 -27.26
N SER A 414 7.09 19.54 -28.50
CA SER A 414 5.71 19.10 -28.76
C SER A 414 5.54 17.61 -28.43
N VAL A 415 4.31 17.18 -28.14
CA VAL A 415 4.02 15.76 -27.86
C VAL A 415 4.39 14.88 -29.05
N ASP A 416 4.13 15.35 -30.27
CA ASP A 416 4.47 14.61 -31.50
C ASP A 416 5.98 14.53 -31.71
N ASP A 417 6.73 15.60 -31.45
CA ASP A 417 8.19 15.57 -31.51
C ASP A 417 8.77 14.64 -30.44
N TYR A 418 8.22 14.64 -29.23
CA TYR A 418 8.65 13.72 -28.17
C TYR A 418 8.44 12.27 -28.60
N LYS A 419 7.24 11.91 -29.06
CA LYS A 419 6.90 10.55 -29.52
C LYS A 419 7.72 10.11 -30.73
N LYS A 420 8.02 11.01 -31.66
CA LYS A 420 8.88 10.71 -32.81
C LYS A 420 10.30 10.39 -32.38
N ASN A 421 10.77 11.02 -31.30
CA ASN A 421 12.13 10.88 -30.82
C ASN A 421 12.29 9.80 -29.77
N PHE A 422 11.28 9.50 -28.96
CA PHE A 422 11.40 8.66 -27.78
C PHE A 422 10.25 7.65 -27.68
N LYS A 423 10.57 6.44 -27.20
CA LYS A 423 9.61 5.42 -26.83
C LYS A 423 8.83 5.89 -25.60
N THR A 424 7.51 5.96 -25.74
CA THR A 424 6.56 6.38 -24.69
C THR A 424 6.00 5.21 -23.89
N SER A 425 6.24 3.97 -24.33
CA SER A 425 5.93 2.77 -23.57
C SER A 425 6.94 1.67 -23.88
N TYR A 426 7.21 0.83 -22.89
CA TYR A 426 8.08 -0.33 -23.04
C TYR A 426 7.71 -1.38 -22.00
N LYS A 427 7.74 -2.65 -22.42
CA LYS A 427 7.46 -3.79 -21.55
C LYS A 427 8.72 -4.63 -21.43
N PHE A 428 9.11 -4.91 -20.19
CA PHE A 428 10.32 -5.65 -19.86
C PHE A 428 10.10 -7.17 -19.86
N LEU A 429 8.92 -7.64 -19.44
CA LEU A 429 8.57 -9.06 -19.39
C LEU A 429 7.15 -9.28 -19.91
N GLU A 430 7.01 -10.17 -20.89
CA GLU A 430 5.75 -10.69 -21.45
C GLU A 430 5.94 -12.14 -21.93
N PRO A 431 4.90 -13.00 -21.99
CA PRO A 431 3.55 -12.85 -21.43
C PRO A 431 3.44 -12.72 -19.89
N LEU A 432 2.21 -12.50 -19.42
CA LEU A 432 1.88 -12.38 -17.99
C LEU A 432 2.19 -13.69 -17.23
N LEU A 433 2.63 -13.58 -15.98
CA LEU A 433 2.76 -14.74 -15.10
C LEU A 433 1.39 -15.35 -14.81
N PRO A 434 1.31 -16.67 -14.54
CA PRO A 434 0.08 -17.30 -14.07
C PRO A 434 -0.46 -16.62 -12.82
N LYS A 435 -1.78 -16.43 -12.75
CA LYS A 435 -2.46 -15.84 -11.59
C LYS A 435 -2.03 -16.54 -10.29
N GLY A 436 -1.64 -15.76 -9.29
CA GLY A 436 -1.14 -16.25 -8.01
C GLY A 436 0.37 -16.45 -7.92
N ILE A 437 1.10 -16.31 -9.03
CA ILE A 437 2.56 -16.25 -9.04
C ILE A 437 3.01 -14.80 -9.07
N ASN A 438 3.79 -14.39 -8.07
CA ASN A 438 4.39 -13.08 -8.02
C ASN A 438 5.90 -13.17 -8.30
N LEU A 439 6.40 -12.31 -9.20
CA LEU A 439 7.84 -12.06 -9.35
C LEU A 439 8.32 -11.24 -8.15
N LEU A 440 8.83 -11.89 -7.12
CA LEU A 440 9.27 -11.24 -5.90
C LEU A 440 10.49 -10.34 -6.16
N SER A 441 11.46 -10.83 -6.94
CA SER A 441 12.63 -10.04 -7.34
C SER A 441 13.21 -10.51 -8.67
N ILE A 442 13.77 -9.59 -9.43
CA ILE A 442 14.67 -9.84 -10.56
C ILE A 442 15.85 -8.89 -10.44
N GLU A 443 17.06 -9.42 -10.46
CA GLU A 443 18.28 -8.66 -10.18
C GLU A 443 19.45 -9.17 -11.03
N SER A 444 20.23 -8.28 -11.63
CA SER A 444 21.50 -8.66 -12.26
C SER A 444 22.58 -8.68 -11.19
N LEU A 445 23.26 -9.83 -11.03
CA LEU A 445 24.31 -9.98 -10.01
C LEU A 445 25.64 -9.33 -10.43
N ASN A 446 25.83 -9.10 -11.73
CA ASN A 446 27.00 -8.43 -12.27
C ASN A 446 26.60 -7.68 -13.55
N PRO A 447 26.91 -6.38 -13.69
CA PRO A 447 26.59 -5.56 -14.86
C PRO A 447 27.09 -6.09 -16.20
N THR A 448 28.11 -6.95 -16.17
CA THR A 448 28.74 -7.54 -17.37
C THR A 448 28.33 -8.99 -17.63
N SER A 449 27.58 -9.61 -16.71
CA SER A 449 27.16 -11.00 -16.83
C SER A 449 25.76 -11.13 -17.40
N SER A 450 25.52 -12.21 -18.13
CA SER A 450 24.17 -12.68 -18.49
C SER A 450 23.41 -13.30 -17.31
N GLU A 451 23.94 -13.24 -16.08
CA GLU A 451 23.37 -13.90 -14.90
C GLU A 451 22.37 -13.01 -14.16
N TRP A 452 21.15 -13.51 -14.05
CA TRP A 452 20.03 -12.87 -13.36
C TRP A 452 19.52 -13.73 -12.22
N LEU A 453 19.38 -13.12 -11.03
CA LEU A 453 18.73 -13.73 -9.89
C LEU A 453 17.22 -13.45 -9.95
N VAL A 454 16.42 -14.51 -10.05
CA VAL A 454 14.97 -14.46 -10.20
C VAL A 454 14.31 -15.19 -9.03
N ARG A 455 13.39 -14.52 -8.34
CA ARG A 455 12.58 -15.12 -7.26
C ARG A 455 11.12 -15.09 -7.63
N LEU A 456 10.51 -16.26 -7.66
CA LEU A 456 9.07 -16.44 -7.87
C LEU A 456 8.45 -16.95 -6.58
N GLU A 457 7.30 -16.40 -6.22
CA GLU A 457 6.51 -16.89 -5.09
C GLU A 457 5.09 -17.24 -5.51
N GLN A 458 4.52 -18.29 -4.93
CA GLN A 458 3.08 -18.50 -4.95
C GLN A 458 2.47 -17.78 -3.75
N ILE A 459 1.60 -16.82 -4.02
CA ILE A 459 1.05 -15.95 -2.99
C ILE A 459 -0.02 -16.67 -2.15
N TYR A 460 -0.73 -17.67 -2.68
CA TYR A 460 -1.82 -18.30 -1.96
C TYR A 460 -1.38 -19.30 -0.87
N GLU A 461 -2.17 -19.39 0.19
CA GLU A 461 -2.00 -20.36 1.28
C GLU A 461 -2.73 -21.67 0.98
N GLY A 462 -2.19 -22.82 1.43
CA GLY A 462 -2.76 -24.15 1.12
C GLY A 462 -4.22 -24.34 1.55
N ASN A 463 -4.63 -23.64 2.61
CA ASN A 463 -5.98 -23.68 3.20
C ASN A 463 -6.66 -22.30 3.19
N GLU A 464 -6.25 -21.38 2.30
CA GLU A 464 -6.87 -20.05 2.25
C GLU A 464 -8.39 -20.22 2.06
N MET A 465 -9.17 -19.78 3.05
CA MET A 465 -10.55 -20.20 3.27
C MET A 465 -11.41 -20.03 2.01
N GLY A 466 -11.63 -21.13 1.29
CA GLY A 466 -12.47 -21.18 0.08
C GLY A 466 -11.75 -21.65 -1.19
N VAL A 467 -10.42 -21.49 -1.31
CA VAL A 467 -9.65 -21.92 -2.49
C VAL A 467 -8.67 -23.00 -2.08
N LYS A 468 -8.85 -24.23 -2.59
CA LYS A 468 -7.84 -25.28 -2.49
C LYS A 468 -6.65 -24.88 -3.35
N SER A 469 -5.69 -24.14 -2.79
CA SER A 469 -4.49 -23.71 -3.51
C SER A 469 -3.72 -24.93 -4.02
N GLN A 470 -3.74 -25.12 -5.34
CA GLN A 470 -2.97 -26.15 -6.01
C GLN A 470 -1.58 -25.61 -6.40
N PRO A 471 -0.61 -26.49 -6.67
CA PRO A 471 0.64 -26.08 -7.30
C PRO A 471 0.39 -25.38 -8.63
N ILE A 472 1.13 -24.29 -8.88
CA ILE A 472 1.03 -23.52 -10.12
C ILE A 472 2.26 -23.79 -10.97
N LYS A 473 2.05 -24.09 -12.26
CA LYS A 473 3.12 -24.31 -13.23
C LYS A 473 3.54 -23.00 -13.87
N VAL A 474 4.84 -22.80 -14.01
CA VAL A 474 5.46 -21.62 -14.60
C VAL A 474 6.45 -22.06 -15.66
N ASN A 475 6.37 -21.45 -16.85
CA ASN A 475 7.30 -21.69 -17.95
C ASN A 475 8.23 -20.47 -18.10
N PHE A 476 9.55 -20.68 -17.99
CA PHE A 476 10.54 -19.62 -18.10
C PHE A 476 10.65 -19.02 -19.50
N ASP A 477 10.48 -19.81 -20.57
CA ASP A 477 10.50 -19.29 -21.95
C ASP A 477 9.36 -18.31 -22.19
N SER A 478 8.26 -18.50 -21.46
CA SER A 478 7.12 -17.56 -21.47
C SER A 478 7.39 -16.32 -20.61
N ILE A 479 8.28 -16.34 -19.63
CA ILE A 479 8.56 -15.13 -18.82
C ILE A 479 9.56 -14.23 -19.54
N PHE A 480 10.59 -14.83 -20.09
CA PHE A 480 11.72 -14.15 -20.72
C PHE A 480 11.62 -14.19 -22.24
N TYR A 481 10.41 -14.03 -22.77
CA TYR A 481 10.17 -14.00 -24.21
C TYR A 481 11.06 -12.93 -24.87
N GLY A 482 11.81 -13.33 -25.89
CA GLY A 482 12.77 -12.45 -26.58
C GLY A 482 14.21 -12.55 -26.06
N PHE A 483 14.47 -13.31 -25.00
CA PHE A 483 15.81 -13.67 -24.57
C PHE A 483 16.07 -15.15 -24.82
N LYS A 484 17.31 -15.49 -25.20
CA LYS A 484 17.75 -16.88 -25.24
C LYS A 484 18.17 -17.31 -23.85
N ILE A 485 17.44 -18.26 -23.26
CA ILE A 485 17.80 -18.86 -21.98
C ILE A 485 18.86 -19.94 -22.21
N GLU A 486 20.07 -19.73 -21.70
CA GLU A 486 21.15 -20.72 -21.81
C GLU A 486 21.06 -21.78 -20.72
N ARG A 487 20.73 -21.34 -19.50
CA ARG A 487 20.74 -22.18 -18.31
C ARG A 487 19.86 -21.59 -17.22
N ILE A 488 19.19 -22.47 -16.48
CA ILE A 488 18.46 -22.15 -15.25
C ILE A 488 19.01 -23.02 -14.13
N ILE A 489 19.39 -22.42 -13.01
CA ILE A 489 19.87 -23.12 -11.81
C ILE A 489 19.01 -22.69 -10.63
N GLU A 490 18.32 -23.62 -9.98
CA GLU A 490 17.63 -23.33 -8.72
C GLU A 490 18.66 -23.24 -7.59
N THR A 491 18.46 -22.29 -6.67
CA THR A 491 19.35 -21.98 -5.55
C THR A 491 18.58 -21.89 -4.23
N ASP A 492 19.31 -21.69 -3.13
CA ASP A 492 18.74 -21.20 -1.89
C ASP A 492 18.13 -19.79 -2.04
N ILE A 493 17.43 -19.30 -1.01
CA ILE A 493 16.75 -17.99 -1.05
C ILE A 493 17.72 -16.82 -1.27
N GLN A 494 18.98 -16.96 -0.84
CA GLN A 494 20.03 -15.95 -0.98
C GLN A 494 20.62 -15.93 -2.40
N GLY A 495 20.42 -16.98 -3.18
CA GLY A 495 21.02 -17.11 -4.51
C GLY A 495 22.47 -17.57 -4.49
N ILE A 496 22.97 -18.06 -3.35
CA ILE A 496 24.39 -18.41 -3.17
C ILE A 496 24.62 -19.89 -3.49
N THR A 497 23.89 -20.76 -2.80
CA THR A 497 24.09 -22.21 -2.92
C THR A 497 23.15 -22.80 -3.94
N GLU A 498 23.67 -23.52 -4.93
CA GLU A 498 22.85 -24.31 -5.84
C GLU A 498 22.04 -25.33 -5.06
N LYS A 499 20.73 -25.38 -5.34
CA LYS A 499 19.83 -26.30 -4.68
C LYS A 499 20.13 -27.70 -5.17
N ARG A 500 20.83 -28.44 -4.32
CA ARG A 500 20.91 -29.90 -4.37
C ARG A 500 19.71 -30.42 -3.58
N GLU A 501 19.25 -31.65 -3.82
CA GLU A 501 18.36 -32.29 -2.84
C GLU A 501 19.14 -32.40 -1.51
N PHE A 502 18.99 -31.40 -0.65
CA PHE A 502 19.58 -31.42 0.68
C PHE A 502 18.90 -32.54 1.46
N ILE A 503 19.72 -33.42 2.01
CA ILE A 503 19.36 -34.22 3.17
C ILE A 503 18.94 -33.18 4.20
N LYS A 504 17.66 -33.14 4.61
CA LYS A 504 17.28 -32.38 5.79
C LYS A 504 18.11 -32.96 6.93
N ASP A 505 19.12 -32.21 7.38
CA ASP A 505 19.85 -32.58 8.57
C ASP A 505 18.85 -32.74 9.71
N ARG A 506 19.09 -33.80 10.49
CA ARG A 506 18.27 -34.34 11.57
C ARG A 506 17.43 -33.27 12.25
N MET A 507 16.13 -33.25 11.98
CA MET A 507 15.21 -32.48 12.80
C MET A 507 14.52 -33.41 13.78
N LEU A 508 14.76 -33.15 15.07
CA LEU A 508 13.97 -33.70 16.15
C LEU A 508 12.53 -33.25 15.93
N LYS A 509 11.65 -34.19 15.62
CA LYS A 509 10.21 -34.00 15.69
C LYS A 509 9.71 -35.01 16.73
N ASP A 510 9.01 -34.53 17.75
CA ASP A 510 8.50 -35.36 18.85
C ASP A 510 9.60 -36.20 19.56
N ASN A 511 10.78 -35.62 19.77
CA ASN A 511 11.97 -36.31 20.30
C ASN A 511 12.43 -37.54 19.49
N LYS A 512 12.04 -37.66 18.21
CA LYS A 512 12.43 -38.76 17.32
C LYS A 512 13.27 -38.26 16.14
N ILE A 513 14.29 -39.05 15.80
CA ILE A 513 15.14 -38.83 14.63
C ILE A 513 14.50 -39.56 13.44
N TYR A 514 14.15 -38.81 12.41
CA TYR A 514 13.64 -39.38 11.16
C TYR A 514 14.75 -39.46 10.12
N ASN A 515 15.02 -40.67 9.61
CA ASN A 515 16.00 -40.92 8.56
C ASN A 515 15.32 -40.94 7.19
N ASN A 516 15.65 -39.99 6.31
CA ASN A 516 15.37 -40.11 4.88
C ASN A 516 16.68 -40.17 4.10
N LYS A 517 16.93 -41.28 3.41
CA LYS A 517 18.05 -41.43 2.47
C LYS A 517 17.63 -40.88 1.10
N GLY A 518 18.06 -39.67 0.77
CA GLY A 518 17.91 -39.10 -0.57
C GLY A 518 18.97 -39.65 -1.54
N ARG A 519 18.60 -39.87 -2.80
CA ARG A 519 19.50 -40.24 -3.90
C ARG A 519 19.87 -39.00 -4.69
N ARG A 520 21.15 -38.90 -5.09
CA ARG A 520 21.67 -37.83 -5.97
C ARG A 520 21.02 -37.94 -7.36
N ILE A 521 20.12 -37.01 -7.70
CA ILE A 521 19.65 -36.82 -9.08
C ILE A 521 19.94 -35.37 -9.47
N ILE A 522 20.95 -35.17 -10.31
CA ILE A 522 21.18 -33.90 -10.99
C ILE A 522 20.20 -33.88 -12.17
N ARG A 523 19.01 -33.32 -11.98
CA ARG A 523 18.10 -33.03 -13.10
C ARG A 523 18.47 -31.67 -13.66
N LYS A 524 18.76 -31.63 -14.97
CA LYS A 524 18.56 -30.41 -15.77
C LYS A 524 17.10 -30.01 -15.54
N LEU A 525 16.83 -28.86 -14.92
CA LEU A 525 15.44 -28.45 -14.70
C LEU A 525 14.75 -28.34 -16.06
N ASN A 526 13.57 -28.93 -16.18
CA ASN A 526 12.68 -28.66 -17.30
C ASN A 526 12.32 -27.15 -17.26
N GLU A 527 12.08 -26.54 -18.43
CA GLU A 527 11.67 -25.13 -18.56
C GLU A 527 10.35 -24.81 -17.84
N GLU A 528 9.54 -25.85 -17.58
CA GLU A 528 8.34 -25.78 -16.74
C GLU A 528 8.63 -26.22 -15.30
N ILE A 529 8.37 -25.31 -14.36
CA ILE A 529 8.52 -25.55 -12.92
C ILE A 529 7.17 -25.49 -12.20
N SER A 530 6.98 -26.35 -11.21
CA SER A 530 5.83 -26.25 -10.30
C SER A 530 6.23 -25.48 -9.04
N ILE A 531 5.43 -24.50 -8.65
CA ILE A 531 5.57 -23.76 -7.38
C ILE A 531 4.40 -24.19 -6.49
N LEU A 532 4.69 -24.55 -5.24
CA LEU A 532 3.69 -24.98 -4.25
C LEU A 532 3.12 -23.78 -3.48
N PRO A 533 1.93 -23.88 -2.86
CA PRO A 533 1.37 -22.81 -2.03
C PRO A 533 2.38 -22.28 -1.02
N MET A 534 2.48 -20.95 -0.91
CA MET A 534 3.45 -20.19 -0.10
C MET A 534 4.93 -20.36 -0.43
N GLN A 535 5.28 -21.22 -1.40
CA GLN A 535 6.67 -21.48 -1.74
C GLN A 535 7.28 -20.28 -2.46
N ILE A 536 8.48 -19.89 -2.02
CA ILE A 536 9.42 -19.09 -2.84
C ILE A 536 10.41 -20.06 -3.46
N ARG A 537 10.66 -19.91 -4.76
CA ARG A 537 11.77 -20.56 -5.44
C ARG A 537 12.67 -19.50 -6.07
N THR A 538 13.98 -19.70 -5.94
CA THR A 538 15.01 -18.77 -6.36
C THR A 538 15.85 -19.43 -7.43
N PHE A 539 16.15 -18.68 -8.49
CA PHE A 539 16.83 -19.18 -9.68
C PHE A 539 17.90 -18.21 -10.14
N LYS A 540 19.04 -18.73 -10.57
CA LYS A 540 19.98 -18.05 -11.45
C LYS A 540 19.60 -18.39 -12.89
N VAL A 541 19.25 -17.38 -13.66
CA VAL A 541 18.85 -17.49 -15.07
C VAL A 541 19.90 -16.80 -15.93
N TYR A 542 20.43 -17.51 -16.92
CA TYR A 542 21.42 -16.99 -17.85
C TYR A 542 20.73 -16.57 -19.14
N LEU A 543 20.60 -15.26 -19.36
CA LEU A 543 19.86 -14.63 -20.46
C LEU A 543 20.84 -13.99 -21.44
N ASN A 544 20.78 -14.41 -22.71
CA ASN A 544 21.49 -13.76 -23.82
C ASN A 544 20.51 -13.04 -24.76
N GLU A 545 20.97 -11.92 -25.31
CA GLU A 545 20.26 -11.15 -26.35
C GLU A 545 20.19 -11.91 -27.69
#